data_AF-A0A955I7A4-F1
#
_entry.id   AF-A0A955I7A4-F1
#
_cell.length_a   1.000
_cell.length_b   1.000
_cell.length_c   1.000
_cell.angle_alpha   90.00
_cell.angle_beta   90.00
_cell.angle_gamma   90.00
#
_symmetry.space_group_name_H-M   'P 1'
#
loop_
_entity.id
_entity.type
_entity.pdbx_description
1 polymer ?
#
loop_
_entity_poly.entity_id
_entity_poly.type
_entity_poly.pdbx_seq_one_letter_code
_entity_poly.pdbx_strand_id
1 'polypeptide(L)' 'MKNLAIKTASNHLELELLSKGFKNIIGIDEVGRGAFAGPVVVGAYIFTKDS' A
#
# COMPACT_ATOMS: atom_id res chain seq x y z
N MET A 1 10.44 25.50 17.28
CA MET A 1 10.60 24.37 16.33
C MET A 1 9.20 23.88 15.99
N LYS A 2 8.80 23.87 14.70
CA LYS A 2 7.50 23.34 14.30
C LYS A 2 7.59 21.81 14.37
N ASN A 3 6.70 21.18 15.15
CA ASN A 3 6.44 19.74 15.05
C ASN A 3 5.85 19.50 13.65
N LEU A 4 6.68 19.09 12.71
CA LEU A 4 6.22 18.59 11.42
C LEU A 4 5.68 17.18 11.68
N ALA A 5 4.36 17.01 11.56
CA ALA A 5 3.74 15.71 11.64
C ALA A 5 4.35 14.80 10.57
N ILE A 6 4.98 13.70 11.00
CA ILE A 6 5.54 12.70 10.10
C ILE A 6 4.37 12.07 9.37
N LYS A 7 4.33 12.22 8.04
CA LYS A 7 3.31 11.58 7.19
C LYS A 7 3.62 10.09 7.11
N THR A 8 2.81 9.27 7.78
CA THR A 8 2.88 7.81 7.71
C THR A 8 2.11 7.28 6.52
N ALA A 9 2.31 6.01 6.18
CA ALA A 9 1.44 5.30 5.24
C ALA A 9 -0.02 5.33 5.74
N SER A 10 -0.96 5.45 4.81
CA SER A 10 -2.41 5.46 5.09
C SER A 10 -3.01 4.14 4.68
N ASN A 11 -3.87 3.57 5.52
CA ASN A 11 -4.65 2.37 5.26
C ASN A 11 -6.17 2.63 5.20
N HIS A 12 -6.57 3.89 4.96
CA HIS A 12 -8.00 4.28 5.00
C HIS A 12 -8.86 3.51 4.00
N LEU A 13 -8.34 3.23 2.81
CA LEU A 13 -9.08 2.52 1.77
C LEU A 13 -9.28 1.04 2.14
N GLU A 14 -8.23 0.40 2.67
CA GLU A 14 -8.26 -0.99 3.14
C GLU A 14 -9.28 -1.14 4.26
N LEU A 15 -9.28 -0.21 5.23
CA LEU A 15 -10.27 -0.19 6.32
C LEU A 15 -11.70 0.03 5.82
N GLU A 16 -11.91 0.92 4.84
CA GLU A 16 -13.21 1.13 4.21
C GLU A 16 -13.70 -0.16 3.53
N LEU A 17 -12.84 -0.83 2.76
CA LEU A 17 -13.18 -2.08 2.10
C LEU A 17 -13.45 -3.22 3.09
N LEU A 18 -12.66 -3.33 4.16
CA LEU A 18 -12.93 -4.29 5.25
C LEU A 18 -14.32 -4.03 5.87
N SER A 19 -14.68 -2.76 6.10
CA SER A 19 -15.99 -2.40 6.65
C SER A 19 -17.16 -2.76 5.73
N LYS A 20 -16.92 -2.82 4.41
CA LYS A 20 -17.88 -3.26 3.39
C LYS A 20 -18.00 -4.79 3.29
N GLY A 21 -17.21 -5.53 4.07
CA GLY A 21 -17.25 -6.99 4.13
C GLY A 21 -16.34 -7.69 3.11
N PHE A 22 -15.46 -6.96 2.41
CA PHE A 22 -14.42 -7.58 1.59
C PHE A 22 -13.41 -8.30 2.50
N LYS A 23 -13.06 -9.55 2.16
CA LYS A 23 -12.24 -10.42 3.03
C LYS A 23 -10.77 -10.49 2.62
N ASN A 24 -10.50 -10.31 1.33
CA ASN A 24 -9.16 -10.37 0.76
C ASN A 24 -8.91 -9.07 0.02
N ILE A 25 -8.03 -8.22 0.56
CA ILE A 25 -7.63 -6.95 -0.06
C ILE A 25 -6.16 -7.10 -0.41
N ILE A 26 -5.77 -6.79 -1.65
CA ILE A 26 -4.38 -6.90 -2.09
C ILE A 26 -3.85 -5.54 -2.51
N GLY A 27 -2.81 -5.06 -1.84
CA GLY A 27 -2.02 -3.91 -2.27
C GLY A 27 -0.98 -4.37 -3.28
N ILE A 28 -0.85 -3.67 -4.39
CA ILE A 28 0.12 -3.96 -5.45
C ILE A 28 0.87 -2.67 -5.74
N ASP A 29 2.19 -2.74 -5.77
CA ASP A 29 3.03 -1.59 -6.12
C ASP A 29 4.25 -2.06 -6.92
N GLU A 30 4.76 -1.19 -7.79
CA GLU A 30 5.88 -1.47 -8.66
C GLU A 30 7.08 -0.55 -8.42
N VAL A 31 8.25 -1.09 -8.71
CA VAL A 31 9.50 -0.33 -8.77
C VAL A 31 10.21 -0.57 -10.09
N GLY A 32 11.07 0.36 -10.47
CA GLY A 32 11.84 0.29 -11.72
C GLY A 32 11.12 0.89 -12.93
N ARG A 33 9.87 1.35 -12.78
CA ARG A 33 9.23 2.18 -13.81
C ARG A 33 10.06 3.46 -14.03
N GLY A 34 10.49 3.68 -15.27
CA GLY A 34 11.28 4.86 -15.65
C GLY A 34 12.80 4.70 -15.53
N ALA A 35 13.30 3.51 -15.16
CA ALA A 35 14.71 3.19 -15.28
C ALA A 35 15.13 3.11 -16.77
N PHE A 36 16.38 3.46 -17.08
CA PHE A 36 16.94 3.36 -18.45
C PHE A 36 17.06 1.90 -18.92
N ALA A 37 17.38 0.99 -17.98
CA ALA A 37 17.46 -0.44 -18.19
C ALA A 37 17.24 -1.19 -16.86
N GLY A 38 16.94 -2.48 -16.94
CA GLY A 38 16.57 -3.33 -15.81
C GLY A 38 15.07 -3.67 -15.79
N PRO A 39 14.65 -4.69 -15.02
CA PRO A 39 13.26 -5.10 -14.97
C PRO A 39 12.41 -4.10 -14.18
N VAL A 40 11.12 -4.06 -14.49
CA VAL A 40 10.10 -3.61 -13.54
C VAL A 40 9.80 -4.77 -12.61
N VAL A 41 9.80 -4.51 -11.30
CA VAL A 41 9.47 -5.50 -10.29
C VAL A 41 8.19 -5.07 -9.60
N VAL A 42 7.27 -6.01 -9.42
CA VAL A 42 5.99 -5.78 -8.76
C VAL A 42 5.95 -6.58 -7.47
N GLY A 43 5.58 -5.93 -6.38
CA GLY A 43 5.27 -6.56 -5.09
C GLY A 43 3.76 -6.59 -4.86
N ALA A 44 3.28 -7.63 -4.19
CA ALA A 44 1.88 -7.73 -3.79
C ALA A 44 1.77 -8.18 -2.33
N TYR A 45 0.84 -7.61 -1.59
CA TYR A 45 0.62 -7.89 -0.18
C TYR A 45 -0.88 -8.04 0.13
N ILE A 46 -1.26 -9.15 0.75
CA ILE A 46 -2.64 -9.36 1.20
C ILE A 46 -2.83 -8.67 2.56
N PHE A 47 -3.68 -7.65 2.59
CA PHE A 47 -4.12 -6.98 3.79
C PHE A 47 -5.27 -7.78 4.43
N THR A 48 -5.07 -8.20 5.67
CA THR A 48 -6.03 -8.96 6.46
C THR A 48 -6.47 -8.15 7.68
N LYS A 49 -7.45 -8.63 8.43
CA LYS A 49 -7.92 -7.96 9.65
C LYS A 49 -6.84 -7.87 10.74
N ASP A 50 -5.87 -8.79 10.73
CA ASP A 50 -4.80 -8.90 11.72
C ASP A 50 -3.47 -8.29 11.23
N SER A 51 -3.49 -7.66 10.05
CA SER A 51 -2.34 -6.98 9.43
C SER A 51 -1.96 -5.67 10.11
#